data_AF-A0A7V4V146-F1
#
_entry.id   AF-A0A7V4V146-F1
#
_cell.length_a   1.000
_cell.length_b   1.000
_cell.length_c   1.000
_cell.angle_alpha   90.00
_cell.angle_beta   90.00
_cell.angle_gamma   90.00
#
_symmetry.space_group_name_H-M   'P 1'
#
loop_
_entity.id
_entity.type
_entity.pdbx_description
1 polymer ?
#
loop_
_entity_poly.entity_id
_entity_poly.type
_entity_poly.pdbx_seq_one_letter_code
_entity_poly.pdbx_strand_id
1 'polypeptide(L)'
;DFTDAANRAKSAGYDIVEIHAAHGYLLNEFLSLLSNKREDSYGGNIENRCRLILEISSDIIKKVKIPLMVRISADEWCDGGWNLDDSVYLATELRKIGVDAIHVSAGGNQPSPKNAPKLTPLYQVDYAKTIKENVGIPTIAVGIIRTPGEGEALLHGGVCDFVAYGRELLRNPNLALYAAKELDKQDAIFNSYIRAFK
;
A
#
# COMPACT_ATOMS: atom_id res chain seq x y z
N ASP A 1 9.16 -3.87 -19.84
CA ASP A 1 9.46 -3.99 -18.39
C ASP A 1 8.23 -3.89 -17.48
N PHE A 2 7.75 -2.72 -17.03
CA PHE A 2 6.55 -2.64 -16.16
C PHE A 2 5.23 -2.69 -16.92
N THR A 3 5.10 -1.91 -17.99
CA THR A 3 3.89 -1.88 -18.83
C THR A 3 3.60 -3.24 -19.46
N ASP A 4 4.64 -3.94 -19.94
CA ASP A 4 4.47 -5.28 -20.49
C ASP A 4 4.06 -6.29 -19.42
N ALA A 5 4.56 -6.16 -18.18
CA ALA A 5 4.15 -7.01 -17.07
C ALA A 5 2.67 -6.76 -16.72
N ALA A 6 2.24 -5.50 -16.66
CA ALA A 6 0.83 -5.16 -16.45
C ALA A 6 -0.08 -5.68 -17.59
N ASN A 7 0.38 -5.61 -18.85
CA ASN A 7 -0.34 -6.22 -19.98
C ASN A 7 -0.45 -7.74 -19.85
N ARG A 8 0.61 -8.43 -19.41
CA ARG A 8 0.56 -9.87 -19.14
C ARG A 8 -0.39 -10.19 -17.99
N ALA A 9 -0.36 -9.43 -16.91
CA ALA A 9 -1.29 -9.59 -15.78
C ALA A 9 -2.74 -9.42 -16.23
N LYS A 10 -3.06 -8.37 -16.99
CA LYS A 10 -4.37 -8.18 -17.58
C LYS A 10 -4.78 -9.35 -18.49
N SER A 11 -3.88 -9.80 -19.35
CA SER A 11 -4.14 -10.93 -20.26
C SER A 11 -4.35 -12.26 -19.52
N ALA A 12 -3.76 -12.40 -18.33
CA ALA A 12 -3.96 -13.55 -17.45
C ALA A 12 -5.26 -13.47 -16.61
N GLY A 13 -6.01 -12.37 -16.70
CA GLY A 13 -7.28 -12.20 -16.02
C GLY A 13 -7.20 -11.60 -14.61
N TYR A 14 -6.09 -10.95 -14.25
CA TYR A 14 -6.03 -10.16 -13.01
C TYR A 14 -6.93 -8.92 -13.12
N ASP A 15 -7.72 -8.66 -12.08
CA ASP A 15 -8.62 -7.49 -12.00
C ASP A 15 -7.88 -6.17 -11.70
N ILE A 16 -6.72 -6.26 -11.06
CA ILE A 16 -5.95 -5.11 -10.58
C ILE A 16 -4.46 -5.44 -10.57
N VAL A 17 -3.62 -4.42 -10.72
CA VAL A 17 -2.16 -4.53 -10.53
C VAL A 17 -1.70 -3.57 -9.44
N GLU A 18 -0.69 -3.99 -8.67
CA GLU A 18 -0.04 -3.16 -7.66
C GLU A 18 1.43 -2.94 -8.05
N ILE A 19 1.85 -1.68 -8.18
CA ILE A 19 3.27 -1.33 -8.29
C ILE A 19 3.90 -1.37 -6.90
N HIS A 20 5.02 -2.07 -6.78
CA HIS A 20 5.80 -2.09 -5.55
C HIS A 20 6.83 -0.95 -5.53
N ALA A 21 6.50 0.15 -4.83
CA ALA A 21 7.36 1.31 -4.59
C ALA A 21 7.68 1.49 -3.10
N ALA A 22 7.97 0.38 -2.42
CA ALA A 22 8.16 0.31 -0.98
C ALA A 22 9.36 -0.57 -0.62
N HIS A 23 9.63 -0.67 0.67
CA HIS A 23 10.54 -1.63 1.30
C HIS A 23 11.99 -1.61 0.79
N GLY A 24 12.46 -0.46 0.31
CA GLY A 24 13.84 -0.33 -0.18
C GLY A 24 14.12 -1.03 -1.51
N TYR A 25 13.09 -1.45 -2.26
CA TYR A 25 13.29 -1.93 -3.63
C TYR A 25 13.46 -0.76 -4.60
N LEU A 26 13.85 -1.06 -5.86
CA LEU A 26 14.18 -0.11 -6.91
C LEU A 26 13.38 1.20 -6.90
N LEU A 27 12.05 1.13 -6.92
CA LEU A 27 11.23 2.34 -6.98
C LEU A 27 11.28 3.15 -5.67
N ASN A 28 11.36 2.49 -4.52
CA ASN A 28 11.59 3.18 -3.24
C ASN A 28 13.00 3.78 -3.18
N GLU A 29 14.02 3.13 -3.76
CA GLU A 29 15.38 3.66 -3.80
C GLU A 29 15.44 5.01 -4.52
N PHE A 30 14.66 5.18 -5.60
CA PHE A 30 14.53 6.46 -6.32
C PHE A 30 13.88 7.55 -5.46
N LEU A 31 12.94 7.18 -4.60
CA LEU A 31 12.26 8.12 -3.73
C LEU A 31 13.19 8.70 -2.68
N SER A 32 14.09 7.94 -2.09
CA SER A 32 14.84 8.43 -0.93
C SER A 32 16.10 9.19 -1.28
N LEU A 33 16.36 10.30 -0.57
CA LEU A 33 17.64 11.00 -0.63
C LEU A 33 18.81 10.16 -0.09
N LEU A 34 18.54 9.08 0.68
CA LEU A 34 19.59 8.25 1.25
C LEU A 34 20.20 7.31 0.20
N SER A 35 19.37 6.77 -0.69
CA SER A 35 19.76 5.85 -1.77
C SER A 35 19.95 6.56 -3.12
N ASN A 36 19.11 7.57 -3.43
CA ASN A 36 19.19 8.32 -4.68
C ASN A 36 20.05 9.57 -4.53
N LYS A 37 21.31 9.46 -4.95
CA LYS A 37 22.29 10.56 -5.02
C LYS A 37 22.47 11.11 -6.44
N ARG A 38 21.51 10.87 -7.34
CA ARG A 38 21.59 11.32 -8.73
C ARG A 38 21.46 12.84 -8.80
N GLU A 39 22.15 13.43 -9.77
CA GLU A 39 22.10 14.87 -10.07
C GLU A 39 21.36 15.17 -11.38
N ASP A 40 20.86 14.13 -12.06
CA ASP A 40 20.05 14.28 -13.27
C ASP A 40 18.56 14.46 -12.96
N SER A 41 17.73 14.39 -14.00
CA SER A 41 16.28 14.58 -13.91
C SER A 41 15.55 13.55 -13.04
N TYR A 42 16.24 12.56 -12.48
CA TYR A 42 15.65 11.54 -11.60
C TYR A 42 16.16 11.61 -10.16
N GLY A 43 16.95 12.62 -9.77
CA GLY A 43 17.40 12.82 -8.39
C GLY A 43 17.38 14.29 -7.94
N GLY A 44 17.81 14.52 -6.69
CA GLY A 44 17.75 15.83 -6.05
C GLY A 44 16.37 16.12 -5.46
N ASN A 45 15.62 17.03 -6.09
CA ASN A 45 14.33 17.46 -5.56
C ASN A 45 13.26 16.35 -5.56
N ILE A 46 12.15 16.59 -4.87
CA ILE A 46 11.07 15.60 -4.72
C ILE A 46 10.41 15.26 -6.07
N GLU A 47 10.26 16.24 -6.96
CA GLU A 47 9.68 16.08 -8.29
C GLU A 47 10.48 15.05 -9.10
N ASN A 48 11.81 15.17 -9.10
CA ASN A 48 12.70 14.29 -9.85
C ASN A 48 12.76 12.89 -9.23
N ARG A 49 12.79 12.78 -7.91
CA ARG A 49 12.79 11.48 -7.21
C ARG A 49 11.49 10.69 -7.45
N CYS A 50 10.35 11.38 -7.52
CA CYS A 50 9.05 10.77 -7.83
C CYS A 50 8.87 10.44 -9.33
N ARG A 51 9.66 11.05 -10.21
CA ARG A 51 9.47 11.01 -11.67
C ARG A 51 9.32 9.60 -12.22
N LEU A 52 10.20 8.68 -11.84
CA LEU A 52 10.19 7.32 -12.38
C LEU A 52 8.88 6.58 -12.05
N ILE A 53 8.39 6.69 -10.82
CA ILE A 53 7.13 6.05 -10.41
C ILE A 53 5.94 6.66 -11.15
N LEU A 54 5.94 7.99 -11.32
CA LEU A 54 4.87 8.70 -12.03
C LEU A 54 4.84 8.34 -13.52
N GLU A 55 6.00 8.24 -14.17
CA GLU A 55 6.11 7.82 -15.57
C GLU A 55 5.62 6.39 -15.77
N ILE A 56 6.06 5.44 -14.92
CA ILE A 56 5.61 4.04 -14.98
C ILE A 56 4.11 3.92 -14.75
N SER A 57 3.59 4.58 -13.71
CA SER A 57 2.16 4.56 -13.38
C SER A 57 1.32 5.15 -14.52
N SER A 58 1.75 6.29 -15.08
CA SER A 58 1.06 6.95 -16.19
C SER A 58 1.02 6.07 -17.43
N ASP A 59 2.12 5.39 -17.73
CA ASP A 59 2.21 4.48 -18.87
C ASP A 59 1.28 3.28 -18.72
N ILE A 60 1.22 2.65 -17.53
CA ILE A 60 0.31 1.53 -17.27
C ILE A 60 -1.15 1.98 -17.43
N ILE A 61 -1.53 3.10 -16.82
CA ILE A 61 -2.90 3.62 -16.89
C ILE A 61 -3.31 3.90 -18.33
N LYS A 62 -2.46 4.59 -19.10
CA LYS A 62 -2.76 4.98 -20.49
C LYS A 62 -2.79 3.79 -21.46
N LYS A 63 -1.82 2.87 -21.33
CA LYS A 63 -1.59 1.82 -22.33
C LYS A 63 -2.32 0.52 -22.01
N VAL A 64 -2.42 0.13 -20.73
CA VAL A 64 -2.96 -1.17 -20.32
C VAL A 64 -4.43 -1.08 -19.97
N LYS A 65 -4.90 0.04 -19.38
CA LYS A 65 -6.29 0.24 -18.91
C LYS A 65 -6.74 -0.88 -17.97
N ILE A 66 -6.02 -1.02 -16.87
CA ILE A 66 -6.31 -1.91 -15.74
C ILE A 66 -6.24 -1.05 -14.46
N PRO A 67 -7.12 -1.26 -13.46
CA PRO A 67 -6.98 -0.60 -12.17
C PRO A 67 -5.56 -0.76 -11.61
N LEU A 68 -5.03 0.32 -11.06
CA LEU A 68 -3.66 0.42 -10.60
C LEU A 68 -3.61 0.93 -9.16
N MET A 69 -2.95 0.15 -8.30
CA MET A 69 -2.56 0.55 -6.95
C MET A 69 -1.05 0.76 -6.87
N VAL A 70 -0.62 1.55 -5.90
CA VAL A 70 0.80 1.71 -5.59
C VAL A 70 1.05 1.45 -4.11
N ARG A 71 1.96 0.52 -3.83
CA ARG A 71 2.43 0.26 -2.47
C ARG A 71 3.64 1.12 -2.17
N ILE A 72 3.60 1.87 -1.07
CA ILE A 72 4.68 2.78 -0.66
C ILE A 72 5.19 2.46 0.74
N SER A 73 6.43 2.88 1.02
CA SER A 73 6.92 3.04 2.38
C SER A 73 6.71 4.49 2.79
N ALA A 74 5.74 4.74 3.66
CA ALA A 74 5.30 6.07 4.07
C ALA A 74 6.37 6.86 4.84
N ASP A 75 7.29 6.13 5.47
CA ASP A 75 8.34 6.69 6.33
C ASP A 75 9.52 5.71 6.35
N GLU A 76 10.74 6.23 6.22
CA GLU A 76 11.98 5.44 6.31
C GLU A 76 12.55 5.40 7.72
N TRP A 77 12.02 6.22 8.62
CA TRP A 77 12.44 6.34 10.02
C TRP A 77 13.93 6.73 10.17
N CYS A 78 14.42 7.55 9.25
CA CYS A 78 15.78 8.06 9.24
C CYS A 78 15.82 9.59 9.12
N ASP A 79 16.80 10.19 9.78
CA ASP A 79 17.07 11.63 9.66
C ASP A 79 17.43 11.95 8.19
N GLY A 80 16.68 12.85 7.55
CA GLY A 80 16.86 13.21 6.14
C GLY A 80 16.38 12.15 5.12
N GLY A 81 15.69 11.11 5.58
CA GLY A 81 15.04 10.11 4.72
C GLY A 81 13.66 10.56 4.23
N TRP A 82 13.03 9.68 3.43
CA TRP A 82 11.65 9.85 2.97
C TRP A 82 10.68 9.79 4.16
N ASN A 83 9.73 10.72 4.22
CA ASN A 83 8.79 10.86 5.33
C ASN A 83 7.32 10.92 4.88
N LEU A 84 6.42 11.13 5.84
CA LEU A 84 4.97 11.14 5.61
C LEU A 84 4.52 12.30 4.70
N ASP A 85 5.12 13.49 4.83
CA ASP A 85 4.77 14.64 3.98
C ASP A 85 5.20 14.38 2.52
N ASP A 86 6.38 13.78 2.32
CA ASP A 86 6.82 13.33 1.00
C ASP A 86 5.84 12.29 0.41
N SER A 87 5.33 11.39 1.26
CA SER A 87 4.33 10.38 0.86
C SER A 87 2.99 10.99 0.48
N VAL A 88 2.54 12.04 1.19
CA VAL A 88 1.34 12.81 0.83
C VAL A 88 1.55 13.50 -0.53
N TYR A 89 2.73 14.05 -0.78
CA TYR A 89 3.07 14.61 -2.10
C TYR A 89 2.99 13.53 -3.20
N LEU A 90 3.66 12.39 -3.02
CA LEU A 90 3.64 11.30 -4.01
C LEU A 90 2.23 10.79 -4.26
N ALA A 91 1.45 10.53 -3.20
CA ALA A 91 0.07 10.07 -3.31
C ALA A 91 -0.81 11.09 -4.04
N THR A 92 -0.58 12.40 -3.83
CA THR A 92 -1.27 13.47 -4.56
C THR A 92 -0.97 13.44 -6.05
N GLU A 93 0.31 13.30 -6.42
CA GLU A 93 0.70 13.21 -7.84
C GLU A 93 0.20 11.92 -8.49
N LEU A 94 0.21 10.79 -7.78
CA LEU A 94 -0.35 9.52 -8.26
C LEU A 94 -1.87 9.60 -8.47
N ARG A 95 -2.60 10.25 -7.55
CA ARG A 95 -4.05 10.50 -7.72
C ARG A 95 -4.33 11.31 -8.98
N LYS A 96 -3.57 12.38 -9.24
CA LYS A 96 -3.75 13.25 -10.42
C LYS A 96 -3.66 12.49 -11.74
N ILE A 97 -2.83 11.45 -11.80
CA ILE A 97 -2.64 10.64 -13.01
C ILE A 97 -3.56 9.41 -13.10
N GLY A 98 -4.40 9.18 -12.08
CA GLY A 98 -5.44 8.15 -12.08
C GLY A 98 -5.10 6.85 -11.35
N VAL A 99 -4.17 6.85 -10.39
CA VAL A 99 -3.98 5.71 -9.48
C VAL A 99 -5.22 5.56 -8.58
N ASP A 100 -5.70 4.33 -8.42
CA ASP A 100 -6.97 4.02 -7.76
C ASP A 100 -6.86 3.94 -6.23
N ALA A 101 -5.72 3.45 -5.71
CA ALA A 101 -5.49 3.34 -4.26
C ALA A 101 -4.00 3.33 -3.90
N ILE A 102 -3.72 3.73 -2.65
CA ILE A 102 -2.37 3.65 -2.07
C ILE A 102 -2.34 2.58 -0.97
N HIS A 103 -1.44 1.61 -1.11
CA HIS A 103 -1.18 0.61 -0.08
C HIS A 103 -0.03 1.07 0.81
N VAL A 104 -0.36 1.40 2.06
CA VAL A 104 0.53 2.20 2.91
C VAL A 104 1.30 1.31 3.89
N SER A 105 2.57 1.06 3.58
CA SER A 105 3.54 0.43 4.49
C SER A 105 4.55 1.49 4.98
N ALA A 106 5.68 1.07 5.54
CA ALA A 106 6.81 1.90 5.97
C ALA A 106 8.09 1.05 6.02
N GLY A 107 9.24 1.73 6.09
CA GLY A 107 10.57 1.15 6.28
C GLY A 107 11.15 0.40 5.07
N GLY A 108 12.32 -0.22 5.28
CA GLY A 108 12.96 -1.15 4.35
C GLY A 108 14.15 -0.57 3.55
N ASN A 109 14.23 0.75 3.39
CA ASN A 109 15.35 1.37 2.65
C ASN A 109 16.67 1.44 3.44
N GLN A 110 16.61 1.23 4.77
CA GLN A 110 17.77 1.10 5.63
C GLN A 110 17.61 -0.14 6.51
N PRO A 111 18.70 -0.89 6.79
CA PRO A 111 18.62 -2.13 7.56
C PRO A 111 18.27 -1.88 9.04
N SER A 112 18.75 -0.77 9.60
CA SER A 112 18.57 -0.41 11.01
C SER A 112 18.27 1.09 11.15
N PRO A 113 17.05 1.54 10.79
CA PRO A 113 16.69 2.94 10.88
C PRO A 113 16.57 3.40 12.33
N LYS A 114 17.22 4.53 12.64
CA LYS A 114 17.41 5.06 14.00
C LYS A 114 16.09 5.41 14.70
N ASN A 115 15.11 5.88 13.94
CA ASN A 115 13.84 6.40 14.47
C ASN A 115 12.70 5.38 14.31
N ALA A 116 13.00 4.10 14.06
CA ALA A 116 11.95 3.09 13.88
C ALA A 116 11.06 2.99 15.13
N PRO A 117 9.72 2.94 14.94
CA PRO A 117 8.81 2.75 16.05
C PRO A 117 8.93 1.33 16.59
N LYS A 118 8.43 1.11 17.80
CA LYS A 118 8.21 -0.23 18.31
C LYS A 118 7.18 -0.93 17.43
N LEU A 119 7.51 -2.13 16.95
CA LEU A 119 6.61 -2.92 16.11
C LEU A 119 5.50 -3.56 16.96
N THR A 120 4.38 -2.84 17.09
CA THR A 120 3.17 -3.25 17.79
C THR A 120 2.00 -3.41 16.82
N PRO A 121 0.87 -4.02 17.22
CA PRO A 121 -0.34 -3.99 16.42
C PRO A 121 -0.68 -2.59 15.91
N LEU A 122 -1.13 -2.51 14.66
CA LEU A 122 -1.60 -1.29 13.99
C LEU A 122 -0.55 -0.18 13.79
N TYR A 123 0.74 -0.44 13.98
CA TYR A 123 1.77 0.61 14.01
C TYR A 123 1.94 1.47 12.73
N GLN A 124 1.31 1.09 11.62
CA GLN A 124 1.37 1.83 10.35
C GLN A 124 0.03 2.44 9.93
N VAL A 125 -1.06 2.19 10.68
CA VAL A 125 -2.41 2.56 10.21
C VAL A 125 -2.61 4.08 10.15
N ASP A 126 -1.93 4.84 11.01
CA ASP A 126 -1.99 6.29 11.00
C ASP A 126 -1.37 6.91 9.74
N TYR A 127 -0.42 6.21 9.09
CA TYR A 127 0.08 6.65 7.79
C TYR A 127 -1.02 6.54 6.71
N ALA A 128 -1.79 5.44 6.72
CA ALA A 128 -2.91 5.25 5.80
C ALA A 128 -4.01 6.30 6.03
N LYS A 129 -4.28 6.63 7.30
CA LYS A 129 -5.21 7.69 7.68
C LYS A 129 -4.78 9.05 7.15
N THR A 130 -3.55 9.47 7.43
CA THR A 130 -3.06 10.79 7.04
C THR A 130 -3.08 10.96 5.52
N ILE A 131 -2.67 9.94 4.75
CA ILE A 131 -2.72 10.01 3.29
C ILE A 131 -4.17 10.11 2.80
N LYS A 132 -5.08 9.30 3.36
CA LYS A 132 -6.51 9.35 3.02
C LYS A 132 -7.11 10.73 3.27
N GLU A 133 -6.88 11.30 4.45
CA GLU A 133 -7.45 12.59 4.86
C GLU A 133 -6.90 13.76 4.03
N ASN A 134 -5.60 13.76 3.71
CA ASN A 134 -4.98 14.86 2.97
C ASN A 134 -5.18 14.79 1.45
N VAL A 135 -5.27 13.58 0.89
CA VAL A 135 -5.28 13.37 -0.56
C VAL A 135 -6.68 12.98 -1.08
N GLY A 136 -7.53 12.41 -0.23
CA GLY A 136 -8.86 11.91 -0.60
C GLY A 136 -8.82 10.68 -1.51
N ILE A 137 -7.68 10.01 -1.63
CA ILE A 137 -7.49 8.75 -2.38
C ILE A 137 -7.76 7.55 -1.46
N PRO A 138 -8.41 6.47 -1.95
CA PRO A 138 -8.56 5.26 -1.17
C PRO A 138 -7.22 4.74 -0.65
N THR A 139 -7.19 4.32 0.62
CA THR A 139 -5.97 3.75 1.23
C THR A 139 -6.21 2.34 1.75
N ILE A 140 -5.16 1.52 1.63
CA ILE A 140 -5.10 0.18 2.22
C ILE A 140 -4.17 0.24 3.42
N ALA A 141 -4.71 -0.03 4.61
CA ALA A 141 -3.93 -0.13 5.83
C ALA A 141 -3.35 -1.55 6.00
N VAL A 142 -2.09 -1.63 6.42
CA VAL A 142 -1.40 -2.87 6.79
C VAL A 142 -0.59 -2.60 8.07
N GLY A 143 -0.05 -3.65 8.69
CA GLY A 143 0.88 -3.50 9.81
C GLY A 143 0.38 -4.14 11.10
N ILE A 144 0.68 -5.43 11.25
CA ILE A 144 0.32 -6.23 12.45
C ILE A 144 -1.18 -6.07 12.79
N ILE A 145 -2.03 -6.18 11.78
CA ILE A 145 -3.49 -6.28 11.94
C ILE A 145 -3.78 -7.77 12.11
N ARG A 146 -4.37 -8.14 13.24
CA ARG A 146 -4.47 -9.52 13.73
C ARG A 146 -5.87 -10.09 13.71
N THR A 147 -6.86 -9.27 14.06
CA THR A 147 -8.23 -9.76 14.25
C THR A 147 -9.20 -9.14 13.23
N PRO A 148 -10.34 -9.79 12.98
CA PRO A 148 -11.45 -9.19 12.26
C PRO A 148 -11.93 -7.89 12.91
N GLY A 149 -12.15 -7.88 14.23
CA GLY A 149 -12.57 -6.69 14.96
C GLY A 149 -11.61 -5.50 14.84
N GLU A 150 -10.29 -5.73 14.80
CA GLU A 150 -9.31 -4.66 14.51
C GLU A 150 -9.52 -4.07 13.10
N GLY A 151 -9.71 -4.92 12.09
CA GLY A 151 -9.97 -4.46 10.72
C GLY A 151 -11.27 -3.69 10.61
N GLU A 152 -12.34 -4.21 11.21
CA GLU A 152 -13.66 -3.57 11.22
C GLU A 152 -13.63 -2.20 11.89
N ALA A 153 -12.90 -2.07 13.01
CA ALA A 153 -12.72 -0.79 13.69
C ALA A 153 -11.98 0.24 12.83
N LEU A 154 -10.99 -0.18 12.04
CA LEU A 154 -10.27 0.72 11.11
C LEU A 154 -11.19 1.22 9.99
N LEU A 155 -12.02 0.34 9.42
CA LEU A 155 -12.97 0.69 8.37
C LEU A 155 -14.05 1.64 8.91
N HIS A 156 -14.70 1.28 10.03
CA HIS A 156 -15.72 2.13 10.66
C HIS A 156 -15.18 3.47 11.13
N GLY A 157 -13.93 3.51 11.62
CA GLY A 157 -13.26 4.73 12.05
C GLY A 157 -12.80 5.63 10.90
N GLY A 158 -12.99 5.24 9.64
CA GLY A 158 -12.56 6.00 8.47
C GLY A 158 -11.03 6.05 8.30
N VAL A 159 -10.28 5.18 8.99
CA VAL A 159 -8.81 5.14 8.98
C VAL A 159 -8.27 4.72 7.61
N CYS A 160 -9.01 3.85 6.91
CA CYS A 160 -8.66 3.35 5.59
C CYS A 160 -9.93 2.96 4.82
N ASP A 161 -9.78 2.52 3.58
CA ASP A 161 -10.87 1.97 2.74
C ASP A 161 -10.77 0.45 2.62
N PHE A 162 -9.57 -0.08 2.85
CA PHE A 162 -9.26 -1.50 2.79
C PHE A 162 -8.28 -1.90 3.88
N VAL A 163 -8.37 -3.14 4.35
CA VAL A 163 -7.48 -3.72 5.36
C VAL A 163 -6.71 -4.89 4.75
N ALA A 164 -5.38 -4.83 4.80
CA ALA A 164 -4.51 -5.89 4.33
C ALA A 164 -3.97 -6.73 5.49
N TYR A 165 -4.24 -8.03 5.43
CA TYR A 165 -3.71 -9.03 6.35
C TYR A 165 -2.52 -9.77 5.69
N GLY A 166 -1.42 -9.89 6.42
CA GLY A 166 -0.23 -10.63 5.96
C GLY A 166 -0.09 -11.97 6.67
N ARG A 167 0.72 -11.98 7.74
CA ARG A 167 1.05 -13.18 8.52
C ARG A 167 -0.18 -13.91 9.08
N GLU A 168 -1.28 -13.22 9.35
CA GLU A 168 -2.50 -13.89 9.83
C GLU A 168 -3.15 -14.78 8.77
N LEU A 169 -3.14 -14.37 7.50
CA LEU A 169 -3.63 -15.23 6.41
C LEU A 169 -2.72 -16.44 6.17
N LEU A 170 -1.41 -16.31 6.48
CA LEU A 170 -0.49 -17.45 6.45
C LEU A 170 -0.77 -18.45 7.59
N ARG A 171 -1.17 -17.96 8.77
CA ARG A 171 -1.54 -18.80 9.92
C ARG A 171 -2.91 -19.45 9.72
N ASN A 172 -3.85 -18.71 9.14
CA ASN A 172 -5.22 -19.14 8.95
C ASN A 172 -5.76 -18.62 7.61
N PRO A 173 -5.79 -19.44 6.55
CA PRO A 173 -6.32 -19.02 5.25
C PRO A 173 -7.83 -18.76 5.29
N ASN A 174 -8.54 -19.24 6.32
CA ASN A 174 -9.99 -19.04 6.50
C ASN A 174 -10.32 -17.79 7.32
N LEU A 175 -9.37 -16.88 7.56
CA LEU A 175 -9.58 -15.67 8.36
C LEU A 175 -10.86 -14.91 7.97
N ALA A 176 -11.14 -14.78 6.67
CA ALA A 176 -12.34 -14.10 6.18
C ALA A 176 -13.64 -14.81 6.59
N LEU A 177 -13.66 -16.15 6.66
CA LEU A 177 -14.85 -16.89 7.12
C LEU A 177 -15.05 -16.73 8.63
N TYR A 178 -13.96 -16.69 9.41
CA TYR A 178 -14.04 -16.37 10.83
C TYR A 178 -14.47 -14.93 11.07
N ALA A 179 -13.99 -13.98 10.27
CA ALA A 179 -14.46 -12.59 10.29
C ALA A 179 -15.95 -12.49 10.00
N ALA A 180 -16.43 -13.18 8.96
CA ALA A 180 -17.84 -13.22 8.62
C ALA A 180 -18.70 -13.78 9.76
N LYS A 181 -18.23 -14.82 10.46
CA LYS A 181 -18.91 -15.35 11.65
C LYS A 181 -18.89 -14.36 12.82
N GLU A 182 -17.74 -13.78 13.13
CA GLU A 182 -17.54 -12.85 14.26
C GLU A 182 -18.38 -11.57 14.10
N LEU A 183 -18.52 -11.08 12.87
CA LEU A 183 -19.21 -9.83 12.52
C LEU A 183 -20.67 -10.04 12.05
N ASP A 184 -21.22 -11.25 12.27
CA ASP A 184 -22.58 -11.64 11.89
C ASP A 184 -22.94 -11.39 10.40
N LYS A 185 -22.01 -11.74 9.51
CA LYS A 185 -22.12 -11.69 8.03
C LYS A 185 -22.24 -13.08 7.43
N GLN A 186 -23.22 -13.86 7.88
CA GLN A 186 -23.38 -15.27 7.46
C GLN A 186 -23.64 -15.44 5.96
N ASP A 187 -24.21 -14.43 5.31
CA ASP A 187 -24.45 -14.37 3.88
C ASP A 187 -23.16 -14.34 3.04
N ALA A 188 -22.03 -13.92 3.62
CA ALA A 188 -20.72 -13.96 2.99
C ALA A 188 -20.06 -15.36 3.04
N ILE A 189 -20.64 -16.33 3.75
CA ILE A 189 -20.07 -17.67 3.91
C ILE A 189 -20.59 -18.58 2.80
N PHE A 190 -19.67 -19.24 2.09
CA PHE A 190 -20.01 -20.19 1.04
C PHE A 190 -20.95 -21.29 1.54
N ASN A 191 -21.97 -21.63 0.75
CA ASN A 191 -22.98 -22.63 1.08
C ASN A 191 -22.41 -23.96 1.59
N SER A 192 -21.28 -24.41 1.04
CA SER A 192 -20.59 -25.62 1.45
C SER A 192 -20.07 -25.58 2.90
N TYR A 193 -19.84 -24.40 3.46
CA TYR A 193 -19.22 -24.19 4.77
C TYR A 193 -20.14 -23.59 5.83
N ILE A 194 -21.36 -23.16 5.47
CA ILE A 194 -22.32 -22.56 6.42
C ILE A 194 -22.47 -23.41 7.69
N ARG A 195 -22.56 -24.74 7.58
CA ARG A 195 -22.71 -25.64 8.74
C ARG A 195 -21.55 -25.60 9.73
N ALA A 196 -20.33 -25.31 9.28
CA ALA A 196 -19.13 -25.24 10.12
C ALA A 196 -18.98 -23.88 10.81
N PHE A 197 -19.61 -22.84 10.27
CA PHE A 197 -19.51 -21.46 10.75
C PHE A 197 -20.83 -20.89 11.29
N LYS A 198 -21.86 -21.73 11.43
CA LYS A 198 -23.04 -21.44 12.26
C LYS A 198 -22.65 -21.08 13.69
#